data_AF-A0A519H6V3-F1
#
_entry.id   AF-A0A519H6V3-F1
#
_cell.length_a   1.000
_cell.length_b   1.000
_cell.length_c   1.000
_cell.angle_alpha   90.00
_cell.angle_beta   90.00
_cell.angle_gamma   90.00
#
_symmetry.space_group_name_H-M   'P 1'
#
loop_
_entity.id
_entity.type
_entity.pdbx_description
1 polymer ?
#
loop_
_entity_poly.entity_id
_entity_poly.type
_entity_poly.pdbx_seq_one_letter_code
_entity_poly.pdbx_strand_id
1 'polypeptide(L)'
;MPLRVTIASLPPTSDVILERDALMGVLQYGHTLDPAEVDEALQLPMRHPALDAVRQALAAQADRTRVGWASVAAESVREPYRSLAIELLTGAFPALTEAEAATSALALCRRLRVRAIDAQKRELLGAIQRVDPDSEEGRAVRVSLRELDVRRRSLAELQ
;
A
#
# COMPACT_ATOMS: atom_id res chain seq x y z
N MET A 1 18.60 3.16 -24.75
CA MET A 1 17.98 2.02 -24.03
C MET A 1 17.00 2.60 -23.02
N PRO A 2 15.79 2.05 -22.84
CA PRO A 2 14.91 2.53 -21.78
C PRO A 2 15.62 2.36 -20.44
N LEU A 3 15.57 3.39 -19.59
CA LEU A 3 16.14 3.34 -18.24
C LEU A 3 15.42 2.25 -17.45
N ARG A 4 16.18 1.23 -17.06
CA ARG A 4 15.69 0.15 -16.19
C ARG A 4 15.35 0.74 -14.83
N VAL A 5 14.13 0.51 -14.35
CA VAL A 5 13.73 0.93 -13.00
C VAL A 5 14.19 -0.12 -11.99
N THR A 6 14.90 0.36 -10.98
CA THR A 6 15.51 -0.41 -9.88
C THR A 6 15.18 0.25 -8.55
N ILE A 7 15.41 -0.43 -7.43
CA ILE A 7 15.24 0.16 -6.09
C ILE A 7 16.09 1.43 -5.95
N ALA A 8 17.33 1.41 -6.46
CA ALA A 8 18.26 2.53 -6.40
C ALA A 8 17.79 3.76 -7.22
N SER A 9 16.95 3.56 -8.24
CA SER A 9 16.41 4.63 -9.07
C SER A 9 15.15 5.29 -8.50
N LEU A 10 14.56 4.71 -7.45
CA LEU A 10 13.35 5.25 -6.84
C LEU A 10 13.65 6.57 -6.09
N PRO A 11 12.77 7.59 -6.19
CA PRO A 11 12.92 8.81 -5.40
C PRO A 11 12.93 8.52 -3.90
N PRO A 12 13.80 9.14 -3.10
CA PRO A 12 13.89 8.89 -1.65
C PRO A 12 12.84 9.67 -0.84
N THR A 13 11.62 9.82 -1.38
CA THR A 13 10.53 10.50 -0.66
C THR A 13 9.85 9.55 0.31
N SER A 14 9.26 10.09 1.38
CA SER A 14 8.58 9.27 2.40
C SER A 14 7.47 8.39 1.83
N ASP A 15 6.72 8.89 0.85
CA ASP A 15 5.68 8.12 0.16
C ASP A 15 6.27 6.93 -0.62
N VAL A 16 7.31 7.18 -1.41
CA VAL A 16 7.93 6.13 -2.24
C VAL A 16 8.61 5.07 -1.36
N ILE A 17 9.26 5.49 -0.27
CA ILE A 17 9.85 4.58 0.71
C ILE A 17 8.77 3.71 1.35
N LEU A 18 7.65 4.30 1.79
CA LEU A 18 6.53 3.55 2.35
C LEU A 18 5.96 2.52 1.37
N GLU A 19 5.71 2.93 0.13
CA GLU A 19 5.17 2.04 -0.92
C GLU A 19 6.13 0.90 -1.25
N ARG A 20 7.42 1.23 -1.41
CA ARG A 20 8.49 0.26 -1.68
C ARG A 20 8.56 -0.78 -0.57
N ASP A 21 8.64 -0.34 0.67
CA ASP A 21 8.82 -1.22 1.83
C ASP A 21 7.58 -2.09 2.06
N ALA A 22 6.37 -1.53 1.86
CA ALA A 22 5.13 -2.29 1.94
C ALA A 22 5.07 -3.40 0.88
N LEU A 23 5.39 -3.08 -0.38
CA LEU A 23 5.38 -4.07 -1.47
C LEU A 23 6.47 -5.13 -1.29
N MET A 24 7.65 -4.74 -0.79
CA MET A 24 8.71 -5.67 -0.39
C MET A 24 8.22 -6.64 0.70
N GLY A 25 7.61 -6.10 1.76
CA GLY A 25 7.06 -6.91 2.86
C GLY A 25 5.96 -7.87 2.38
N VAL A 26 5.05 -7.42 1.52
CA VAL A 26 4.01 -8.28 0.95
C VAL A 26 4.60 -9.37 0.06
N LEU A 27 5.53 -9.04 -0.85
CA LEU A 27 6.17 -10.04 -1.72
C LEU A 27 6.87 -11.14 -0.91
N GLN A 28 7.58 -10.77 0.17
CA GLN A 28 8.39 -11.70 0.92
C GLN A 28 7.59 -12.46 1.99
N TYR A 29 6.63 -11.81 2.66
CA TYR A 29 5.93 -12.35 3.82
C TYR A 29 4.42 -12.46 3.65
N GLY A 30 3.84 -12.04 2.51
CA GLY A 30 2.39 -11.99 2.30
C GLY A 30 1.64 -13.32 2.44
N HIS A 31 2.35 -14.44 2.44
CA HIS A 31 1.82 -15.78 2.69
C HIS A 31 1.56 -16.08 4.18
N THR A 32 2.15 -15.31 5.10
CA THR A 32 1.99 -15.45 6.56
C THR A 32 1.08 -14.37 7.16
N LEU A 33 0.73 -13.35 6.37
CA LEU A 33 -0.11 -12.23 6.81
C LEU A 33 -1.60 -12.56 6.69
N ASP A 34 -2.44 -11.83 7.43
CA ASP A 34 -3.89 -11.85 7.23
C ASP A 34 -4.21 -11.39 5.78
N PRO A 35 -4.83 -12.25 4.94
CA PRO A 35 -5.13 -11.92 3.56
C PRO A 35 -6.01 -10.68 3.42
N ALA A 36 -6.95 -10.45 4.33
CA ALA A 36 -7.86 -9.31 4.25
C ALA A 36 -7.13 -7.98 4.43
N GLU A 37 -6.18 -7.92 5.37
CA GLU A 37 -5.37 -6.73 5.61
C GLU A 37 -4.45 -6.41 4.41
N VAL A 38 -3.88 -7.45 3.78
CA VAL A 38 -3.06 -7.30 2.58
C VAL A 38 -3.91 -6.86 1.39
N ASP A 39 -5.06 -7.49 1.16
CA ASP A 39 -5.95 -7.17 0.05
C ASP A 39 -6.45 -5.72 0.15
N GLU A 40 -6.89 -5.27 1.33
CA GLU A 40 -7.29 -3.89 1.54
C GLU A 40 -6.17 -2.89 1.23
N ALA A 41 -4.92 -3.20 1.61
CA ALA A 41 -3.78 -2.35 1.28
C ALA A 41 -3.46 -2.37 -0.23
N LEU A 42 -3.57 -3.52 -0.89
CA LEU A 42 -3.32 -3.67 -2.32
C LEU A 42 -4.43 -3.08 -3.21
N GLN A 43 -5.62 -2.78 -2.68
CA GLN A 43 -6.63 -2.00 -3.41
C GLN A 43 -6.26 -0.52 -3.54
N LEU A 44 -5.33 -0.01 -2.72
CA LEU A 44 -4.93 1.40 -2.73
C LEU A 44 -3.92 1.66 -3.85
N PRO A 45 -4.14 2.65 -4.74
CA PRO A 45 -3.17 2.97 -5.76
C PRO A 45 -1.85 3.47 -5.14
N MET A 46 -0.73 3.10 -5.77
CA MET A 46 0.57 3.67 -5.43
C MET A 46 0.78 4.95 -6.23
N ARG A 47 1.40 5.95 -5.61
CA ARG A 47 1.71 7.25 -6.23
C ARG A 47 2.81 7.09 -7.27
N HIS A 48 3.77 6.21 -7.04
CA HIS A 48 4.84 5.96 -8.00
C HIS A 48 4.40 4.92 -9.06
N PRO A 49 4.41 5.26 -10.37
CA PRO A 49 3.88 4.36 -11.42
C PRO A 49 4.52 2.98 -11.47
N ALA A 50 5.83 2.89 -11.19
CA ALA A 50 6.52 1.60 -11.16
C ALA A 50 6.06 0.73 -9.99
N LEU A 51 5.83 1.32 -8.81
CA LEU A 51 5.34 0.60 -7.64
C LEU A 51 3.87 0.24 -7.81
N ASP A 52 3.07 1.08 -8.49
CA ASP A 52 1.68 0.74 -8.79
C ASP A 52 1.57 -0.45 -9.75
N ALA A 53 2.46 -0.55 -10.73
CA ALA A 53 2.52 -1.73 -11.60
C ALA A 53 2.86 -3.02 -10.82
N VAL A 54 3.74 -2.94 -9.83
CA VAL A 54 4.03 -4.08 -8.94
C VAL A 54 2.83 -4.43 -8.08
N ARG A 55 2.18 -3.43 -7.47
CA ARG A 55 0.94 -3.61 -6.70
C ARG A 55 -0.14 -4.32 -7.52
N GLN A 56 -0.37 -3.89 -8.76
CA GLN A 56 -1.38 -4.50 -9.64
C GLN A 56 -1.13 -6.00 -9.87
N ALA A 57 0.13 -6.39 -10.10
CA ALA A 57 0.51 -7.79 -10.26
C ALA A 57 0.30 -8.63 -9.00
N LEU A 58 0.56 -8.04 -7.83
CA LEU A 58 0.34 -8.66 -6.51
C LEU A 58 -1.17 -8.80 -6.20
N ALA A 59 -1.96 -7.78 -6.54
CA ALA A 59 -3.41 -7.78 -6.35
C ALA A 59 -4.12 -8.80 -7.26
N ALA A 60 -3.51 -9.15 -8.40
CA ALA A 60 -4.02 -10.16 -9.32
C ALA A 60 -3.82 -11.61 -8.82
N GLN A 61 -3.03 -11.82 -7.75
CA GLN A 61 -2.82 -13.15 -7.19
C GLN A 61 -3.94 -13.51 -6.22
N ALA A 62 -4.72 -14.53 -6.57
CA ALA A 62 -5.87 -14.97 -5.76
C ALA A 62 -5.46 -15.71 -4.47
N ASP A 63 -4.31 -16.38 -4.46
CA ASP A 63 -3.82 -17.16 -3.31
C ASP A 63 -2.32 -16.98 -3.13
N ARG A 64 -1.95 -16.34 -2.01
CA ARG A 64 -0.56 -16.06 -1.62
C ARG A 64 0.04 -17.17 -0.77
N THR A 65 -0.72 -18.18 -0.37
CA THR A 65 -0.19 -19.32 0.39
C THR A 65 0.46 -20.37 -0.51
N ARG A 66 0.17 -20.31 -1.83
CA ARG A 66 0.73 -21.22 -2.83
C ARG A 66 2.25 -21.09 -2.91
N VAL A 67 2.94 -22.22 -2.93
CA VAL A 67 4.39 -22.29 -3.18
C VAL A 67 4.72 -21.57 -4.49
N GLY A 68 5.70 -20.65 -4.43
CA GLY A 68 6.15 -19.87 -5.59
C GLY A 68 5.26 -18.70 -6.00
N TRP A 69 4.19 -18.38 -5.25
CA TRP A 69 3.28 -17.26 -5.59
C TRP A 69 4.04 -15.94 -5.80
N ALA A 70 5.03 -15.64 -4.97
CA ALA A 70 5.76 -14.37 -4.99
C ALA A 70 6.62 -14.22 -6.25
N SER A 71 7.24 -15.32 -6.69
CA SER A 71 7.97 -15.37 -7.96
C SER A 71 7.01 -15.19 -9.14
N VAL A 72 5.87 -15.89 -9.13
CA VAL A 72 4.83 -15.72 -10.17
C VAL A 72 4.32 -14.28 -10.21
N ALA A 73 4.09 -13.66 -9.05
CA ALA A 73 3.65 -12.28 -8.96
C ALA A 73 4.70 -11.32 -9.55
N ALA A 74 5.97 -11.44 -9.14
CA ALA A 74 7.05 -10.61 -9.65
C ALA A 74 7.27 -10.78 -11.17
N GLU A 75 7.16 -12.00 -11.68
CA GLU A 75 7.25 -12.31 -13.10
C GLU A 75 6.00 -11.87 -13.90
N SER A 76 4.86 -11.67 -13.26
CA SER A 76 3.68 -11.14 -13.92
C SER A 76 3.71 -9.61 -14.10
N VAL A 77 4.67 -8.92 -13.46
CA VAL A 77 4.84 -7.47 -13.61
C VAL A 77 5.22 -7.12 -15.04
N ARG A 78 4.49 -6.17 -15.62
CA ARG A 78 4.74 -5.66 -16.98
C ARG A 78 6.09 -4.97 -17.08
N GLU A 79 6.75 -5.12 -18.22
CA GLU A 79 7.92 -4.31 -18.54
C GLU A 79 7.55 -2.81 -18.60
N PRO A 80 8.47 -1.89 -18.20
CA PRO A 80 9.86 -2.11 -17.81
C PRO A 80 10.08 -2.33 -16.29
N TYR A 81 9.03 -2.68 -15.54
CA TYR A 81 9.06 -2.69 -14.07
C TYR A 81 9.32 -4.07 -13.45
N ARG A 82 9.44 -5.13 -14.27
CA ARG A 82 9.71 -6.49 -13.80
C ARG A 82 10.97 -6.58 -12.95
N SER A 83 12.04 -5.90 -13.36
CA SER A 83 13.28 -5.90 -12.59
C SER A 83 13.12 -5.28 -11.20
N LEU A 84 12.29 -4.24 -11.07
CA LEU A 84 12.00 -3.64 -9.77
C LEU A 84 11.30 -4.67 -8.86
N ALA A 85 10.32 -5.41 -9.37
CA ALA A 85 9.63 -6.44 -8.59
C ALA A 85 10.56 -7.55 -8.12
N ILE A 86 11.48 -8.00 -8.98
CA ILE A 86 12.50 -8.99 -8.62
C ILE A 86 13.42 -8.44 -7.51
N GLU A 87 13.87 -7.20 -7.63
CA GLU A 87 14.69 -6.56 -6.59
C GLU A 87 13.94 -6.42 -5.26
N LEU A 88 12.64 -6.11 -5.29
CA LEU A 88 11.80 -6.08 -4.08
C LEU A 88 11.65 -7.48 -3.47
N LEU A 89 11.50 -8.52 -4.29
CA LEU A 89 11.39 -9.90 -3.80
C LEU A 89 12.68 -10.39 -3.13
N THR A 90 13.85 -10.01 -3.66
CA THR A 90 15.15 -10.52 -3.17
C THR A 90 15.91 -9.56 -2.28
N GLY A 91 15.40 -8.33 -2.11
CA GLY A 91 16.04 -7.29 -1.32
C GLY A 91 16.06 -7.61 0.17
N ALA A 92 17.01 -7.03 0.91
CA ALA A 92 17.08 -7.20 2.35
C ALA A 92 15.92 -6.48 3.03
N PHE A 93 15.03 -7.24 3.67
CA PHE A 93 14.00 -6.69 4.54
C PHE A 93 14.55 -6.54 5.97
N PRO A 94 14.48 -5.34 6.59
CA PRO A 94 15.11 -5.09 7.88
C PRO A 94 14.31 -5.72 9.03
N ALA A 95 14.59 -6.99 9.34
CA ALA A 95 14.05 -7.71 10.48
C ALA A 95 15.05 -8.76 10.98
N LEU A 96 15.08 -9.03 12.29
CA LEU A 96 15.98 -10.04 12.86
C LEU A 96 15.34 -11.44 12.81
N THR A 97 14.00 -11.50 12.76
CA THR A 97 13.24 -12.75 12.68
C THR A 97 12.10 -12.65 11.67
N GLU A 98 11.59 -13.80 11.23
CA GLU A 98 10.42 -13.87 10.35
C GLU A 98 9.16 -13.29 11.01
N ALA A 99 8.96 -13.50 12.31
CA ALA A 99 7.83 -12.95 13.05
C ALA A 99 7.87 -11.41 13.13
N GLU A 100 9.05 -10.84 13.35
CA GLU A 100 9.26 -9.38 13.28
C GLU A 100 9.02 -8.85 11.87
N ALA A 101 9.43 -9.60 10.85
CA ALA A 101 9.26 -9.22 9.46
C ALA A 101 7.77 -9.19 9.06
N ALA A 102 7.02 -10.22 9.44
CA ALA A 102 5.57 -10.29 9.22
C ALA A 102 4.84 -9.13 9.93
N THR A 103 5.20 -8.87 11.20
CA THR A 103 4.63 -7.74 11.97
C THR A 103 4.92 -6.40 11.29
N SER A 104 6.16 -6.20 10.83
CA SER A 104 6.57 -4.97 10.15
C SER A 104 5.88 -4.80 8.79
N ALA A 105 5.74 -5.88 8.02
CA ALA A 105 5.03 -5.87 6.73
C ALA A 105 3.55 -5.51 6.91
N LEU A 106 2.89 -6.06 7.94
CA LEU A 106 1.51 -5.71 8.28
C LEU A 106 1.37 -4.25 8.72
N ALA A 107 2.30 -3.76 9.55
CA ALA A 107 2.33 -2.35 9.95
C ALA A 107 2.48 -1.41 8.74
N LEU A 108 3.28 -1.79 7.73
CA LEU A 108 3.43 -1.04 6.48
C LEU A 108 2.11 -1.02 5.66
N CYS A 109 1.41 -2.15 5.57
CA CYS A 109 0.08 -2.22 4.93
C CYS A 109 -0.93 -1.27 5.61
N ARG A 110 -0.95 -1.24 6.94
CA ARG A 110 -1.79 -0.32 7.72
C ARG A 110 -1.41 1.14 7.50
N ARG A 111 -0.12 1.46 7.41
CA ARG A 111 0.36 2.81 7.09
C ARG A 111 -0.09 3.29 5.70
N LEU A 112 -0.15 2.40 4.70
CA LEU A 112 -0.74 2.73 3.40
C LEU A 112 -2.22 3.11 3.52
N ARG A 113 -3.00 2.35 4.30
CA ARG A 113 -4.41 2.61 4.57
C ARG A 113 -4.63 3.94 5.31
N VAL A 114 -3.83 4.21 6.34
CA VAL A 114 -3.86 5.51 7.05
C VAL A 114 -3.56 6.66 6.08
N ARG A 115 -2.55 6.53 5.22
CA ARG A 115 -2.23 7.56 4.21
C ARG A 115 -3.39 7.80 3.24
N ALA A 116 -4.09 6.77 2.82
CA ALA A 116 -5.26 6.89 1.93
C ALA A 116 -6.41 7.62 2.64
N ILE A 117 -6.70 7.28 3.90
CA ILE A 117 -7.68 7.98 4.72
C ILE A 117 -7.31 9.46 4.87
N ASP A 118 -6.04 9.76 5.17
CA ASP A 118 -5.56 11.13 5.32
C ASP A 118 -5.62 11.93 4.01
N ALA A 119 -5.53 11.28 2.84
CA ALA A 119 -5.76 11.90 1.55
C ALA A 119 -7.25 12.22 1.32
N GLN A 120 -8.13 11.25 1.55
CA GLN A 120 -9.58 11.43 1.40
C GLN A 120 -10.13 12.50 2.34
N LYS A 121 -9.63 12.55 3.58
CA LYS A 121 -9.98 13.62 4.53
C LYS A 121 -9.60 15.00 4.02
N ARG A 122 -8.40 15.16 3.46
CA ARG A 122 -7.94 16.46 2.91
C ARG A 122 -8.83 16.91 1.74
N GLU A 123 -9.23 15.97 0.88
CA GLU A 123 -10.16 16.25 -0.22
C GLU A 123 -11.53 16.72 0.30
N LEU A 124 -12.11 15.99 1.25
CA LEU A 124 -13.40 16.33 1.86
C LEU A 124 -13.37 17.67 2.62
N LEU A 125 -12.28 17.95 3.34
CA LEU A 125 -12.07 19.25 4.01
C LEU A 125 -11.91 20.39 3.01
N GLY A 126 -11.33 20.14 1.84
CA GLY A 126 -11.31 21.11 0.75
C GLY A 126 -12.69 21.30 0.12
N ALA A 127 -13.48 20.25 -0.01
CA ALA A 127 -14.84 20.29 -0.57
C ALA A 127 -15.81 21.06 0.33
N ILE A 128 -15.83 20.76 1.63
CA ILE A 128 -16.78 21.35 2.59
C ILE A 128 -16.65 22.88 2.69
N GLN A 129 -15.48 23.46 2.41
CA GLN A 129 -15.27 24.92 2.41
C GLN A 129 -16.10 25.66 1.35
N ARG A 130 -16.61 24.96 0.33
CA ARG A 130 -17.41 25.53 -0.77
C ARG A 130 -18.90 25.21 -0.66
N VAL A 131 -19.30 24.47 0.37
CA VAL A 131 -20.67 23.96 0.53
C VAL A 131 -21.36 24.75 1.63
N ASP A 132 -22.64 25.06 1.44
CA ASP A 132 -23.45 25.69 2.49
C ASP A 132 -23.49 24.76 3.73
N PRO A 133 -23.12 25.25 4.93
CA PRO A 133 -23.10 24.44 6.15
C PRO A 133 -24.42 23.74 6.47
N ASP A 134 -25.57 24.32 6.11
CA ASP A 134 -26.90 23.80 6.42
C ASP A 134 -27.48 22.90 5.31
N SER A 135 -26.77 22.78 4.19
CA SER A 135 -27.14 21.88 3.11
C SER A 135 -27.07 20.40 3.50
N GLU A 136 -27.80 19.57 2.77
CA GLU A 136 -27.69 18.12 2.86
C GLU A 136 -26.30 17.61 2.47
N GLU A 137 -25.68 18.22 1.45
CA GLU A 137 -24.31 17.92 1.04
C GLU A 137 -23.32 18.20 2.18
N GLY A 138 -23.44 19.35 2.86
CA GLY A 138 -22.60 19.70 4.00
C GLY A 138 -22.75 18.72 5.17
N ARG A 139 -23.98 18.25 5.43
CA ARG A 139 -24.25 17.19 6.42
C ARG A 139 -23.61 15.86 6.02
N ALA A 140 -23.75 15.45 4.77
CA ALA A 140 -23.16 14.20 4.27
C ALA A 140 -21.63 14.20 4.37
N VAL A 141 -20.96 15.29 3.99
CA VAL A 141 -19.49 15.40 4.09
C VAL A 141 -19.01 15.27 5.54
N ARG A 142 -19.72 15.88 6.51
CA ARG A 142 -19.37 15.76 7.94
C ARG A 142 -19.51 14.33 8.48
N VAL A 143 -20.52 13.60 8.03
CA VAL A 143 -20.68 12.17 8.37
C VAL A 143 -19.50 11.37 7.84
N SER A 144 -19.16 11.52 6.56
CA SER A 144 -18.01 10.84 5.94
C SER A 144 -16.68 11.17 6.65
N LEU A 145 -16.46 12.43 7.03
CA LEU A 145 -15.27 12.82 7.80
C LEU A 145 -15.18 12.10 9.14
N ARG A 146 -16.31 11.99 9.88
CA ARG A 146 -16.37 11.25 11.15
C ARG A 146 -16.10 9.77 10.98
N GLU A 147 -16.63 9.15 9.92
CA GLU A 147 -16.38 7.74 9.62
C GLU A 147 -14.89 7.49 9.34
N LEU A 148 -14.25 8.37 8.57
CA LEU A 148 -12.82 8.31 8.30
C LEU A 148 -11.99 8.47 9.57
N ASP A 149 -12.40 9.33 10.50
CA ASP A 149 -11.73 9.48 11.81
C ASP A 149 -11.81 8.23 12.68
N VAL A 150 -12.94 7.51 12.65
CA VAL A 150 -13.06 6.23 13.36
C VAL A 150 -12.13 5.19 12.72
N ARG A 151 -12.18 5.03 11.40
CA ARG A 151 -11.33 4.07 10.66
C ARG A 151 -9.83 4.34 10.84
N ARG A 152 -9.44 5.62 10.85
CA ARG A 152 -8.04 6.00 11.08
C ARG A 152 -7.58 5.61 12.48
N ARG A 153 -8.41 5.83 13.50
CA ARG A 153 -8.09 5.49 14.90
C ARG A 153 -7.98 3.98 15.09
N SER A 154 -8.92 3.21 14.55
CA SER A 154 -8.85 1.75 14.65
C SER A 154 -7.57 1.18 14.03
N LEU A 155 -7.07 1.77 12.94
CA LEU A 155 -5.80 1.35 12.34
C LEU A 155 -4.59 1.72 13.20
N ALA A 156 -4.61 2.88 13.87
CA ALA A 156 -3.53 3.32 14.73
C ALA A 156 -3.44 2.51 16.03
N GLU A 157 -4.57 2.03 16.57
CA GLU A 157 -4.63 1.17 17.75
C GLU A 157 -4.10 -0.25 17.50
N LEU A 158 -4.02 -0.66 16.24
CA LEU A 158 -3.45 -1.95 15.82
C LEU A 158 -1.93 -1.91 15.59
N GLN A 159 -1.29 -0.75 15.72
CA GLN A 159 0.16 -0.57 15.55
C GLN A 159 0.91 -0.72 16.87
#